data_AF-A0A9W4UL42-F1
#
_entry.id   AF-A0A9W4UL42-F1
#
_cell.length_a   1.000
_cell.length_b   1.000
_cell.length_c   1.000
_cell.angle_alpha   90.00
_cell.angle_beta   90.00
_cell.angle_gamma   90.00
#
_symmetry.space_group_name_H-M   'P 1'
#
loop_
_entity.id
_entity.type
_entity.pdbx_description
1 polymer ?
#
loop_
_entity_poly.entity_id
_entity_poly.type
_entity_poly.pdbx_seq_one_letter_code
_entity_poly.pdbx_strand_id
1 'polypeptide(L)'
;MSRLYLTSLLALAVDLRGAFSYPTNTSEVSLLARDDGEFIFAALGDSWASGVTYTPFNSYDGNKDNCKRYSYAWSTVVANHGSDWLPDGKKAKLEFVACSGAKTENVMEQMDKTTRPKITLMEIGGNDADFYPLADSCLFHSHRDKNYGKRYEEDDAEHPGGECRREIKEVRGRVETDGIKKSIKGVINQWRYHPANAGNEASLYLHGYPWFFGDSEECNDWDFTVFYNSDPAKNQKLVHDLRTDFNKMIDQMNRNIREAVEEYQDPKIKYIDINPAFDQRRFCEPGASWWSQLNYNNGVWIWNNPARWIITIKNGNKERKYGKLFESPPQDEVEKMLAHPNEPVMLDDGDTISRTYSDPDDENHSMTLEGSLKDFQNFRSGGGDGSVSRTLHPTQPGHEAMAKIIIERLKKDFKSGVTQQPWGSNNCPAGCKCSSSGAPPLCS
;
A
#
# COMPACT_ATOMS: atom_id res chain seq x y z
N MET A 1 -78.47 4.74 -18.76
CA MET A 1 -77.13 5.40 -18.73
C MET A 1 -76.09 4.30 -18.97
N SER A 2 -75.98 3.87 -20.23
CA SER A 2 -74.87 4.16 -21.16
C SER A 2 -73.55 3.49 -20.78
N ARG A 3 -73.35 2.28 -21.32
CA ARG A 3 -72.06 1.61 -21.53
C ARG A 3 -71.65 1.87 -22.98
N LEU A 4 -70.52 2.55 -23.18
CA LEU A 4 -69.79 2.78 -24.44
C LEU A 4 -68.37 3.14 -23.94
N TYR A 5 -67.26 2.53 -24.35
CA TYR A 5 -66.80 2.29 -25.71
C TYR A 5 -65.88 1.07 -25.79
N LEU A 6 -66.07 0.28 -26.85
CA LEU A 6 -65.13 -0.71 -27.38
C LEU A 6 -64.75 -0.24 -28.80
N THR A 7 -63.50 -0.50 -29.19
CA THR A 7 -62.99 -0.62 -30.57
C THR A 7 -63.10 0.57 -31.52
N SER A 8 -61.95 1.11 -31.94
CA SER A 8 -61.48 1.14 -33.35
C SER A 8 -60.30 2.10 -33.51
N LEU A 9 -59.16 1.60 -34.02
CA LEU A 9 -58.44 2.24 -35.13
C LEU A 9 -57.34 1.30 -35.65
N LEU A 10 -57.65 0.71 -36.80
CA LEU A 10 -56.74 0.08 -37.73
C LEU A 10 -55.93 1.16 -38.49
N ALA A 11 -54.69 0.80 -38.82
CA ALA A 11 -53.98 1.10 -40.07
C ALA A 11 -53.68 2.55 -40.47
N LEU A 12 -52.42 2.97 -40.23
CA LEU A 12 -51.58 3.93 -40.99
C LEU A 12 -50.24 3.97 -40.21
N ALA A 13 -49.03 3.72 -40.71
CA ALA A 13 -48.53 3.63 -42.06
C ALA A 13 -47.27 2.73 -42.07
N VAL A 14 -47.09 2.04 -43.19
CA VAL A 14 -45.81 1.52 -43.69
C VAL A 14 -44.90 2.72 -44.02
N ASP A 15 -43.59 2.51 -43.98
CA ASP A 15 -42.48 3.41 -44.34
C ASP A 15 -41.93 4.35 -43.25
N LEU A 16 -40.99 3.83 -42.48
CA LEU A 16 -39.85 4.57 -41.93
C LEU A 16 -38.64 3.61 -41.82
N ARG A 17 -38.17 3.14 -42.99
CA ARG A 17 -36.78 2.72 -43.16
C ARG A 17 -36.00 3.93 -43.67
N GLY A 18 -35.14 4.47 -42.83
CA GLY A 18 -34.22 5.54 -43.19
C GLY A 18 -34.37 6.77 -42.31
N ALA A 19 -33.21 7.32 -41.92
CA ALA A 19 -33.04 8.56 -41.16
C ALA A 19 -33.20 8.50 -39.63
N PHE A 20 -32.44 7.62 -38.98
CA PHE A 20 -31.65 8.00 -37.79
C PHE A 20 -30.26 7.38 -37.91
N SER A 21 -29.59 7.66 -39.03
CA SER A 21 -28.12 7.61 -39.11
C SER A 21 -27.59 8.73 -38.23
N TYR A 22 -27.09 8.37 -37.05
CA TYR A 22 -26.25 9.25 -36.25
C TYR A 22 -25.11 9.79 -37.13
N PRO A 23 -24.73 11.07 -37.01
CA PRO A 23 -23.63 11.62 -37.77
C PRO A 23 -22.32 10.92 -37.38
N THR A 24 -21.91 9.95 -38.19
CA THR A 24 -20.53 9.47 -38.29
C THR A 24 -19.70 10.58 -38.93
N ASN A 25 -19.32 11.56 -38.11
CA ASN A 25 -18.28 12.54 -38.40
C ASN A 25 -17.60 12.95 -37.09
N THR A 26 -17.19 11.95 -36.31
CA THR A 26 -15.93 12.07 -35.59
C THR A 26 -14.88 11.57 -36.55
N SER A 27 -14.12 12.52 -37.09
CA SER A 27 -12.85 12.28 -37.74
C SER A 27 -12.15 11.12 -37.04
N GLU A 28 -11.92 10.05 -37.79
CA GLU A 28 -10.86 9.09 -37.56
C GLU A 28 -9.56 9.89 -37.44
N VAL A 29 -9.33 10.48 -36.26
CA VAL A 29 -7.99 10.76 -35.79
C VAL A 29 -7.39 9.37 -35.68
N SER A 30 -6.67 9.02 -36.74
CA SER A 30 -5.59 8.06 -36.77
C SER A 30 -5.05 7.77 -35.37
N LEU A 31 -5.70 6.81 -34.67
CA LEU A 31 -5.15 6.05 -33.57
C LEU A 31 -4.33 4.89 -34.15
N LEU A 32 -3.72 5.12 -35.32
CA LEU A 32 -2.56 4.36 -35.73
C LEU A 32 -1.54 4.58 -34.64
N ALA A 33 -1.06 3.46 -34.11
CA ALA A 33 0.02 3.37 -33.16
C ALA A 33 1.03 4.49 -33.41
N ARG A 34 1.01 5.48 -32.53
CA ARG A 34 2.18 6.29 -32.30
C ARG A 34 3.17 5.29 -31.72
N ASP A 35 4.02 4.77 -32.60
CA ASP A 35 5.21 4.02 -32.25
C ASP A 35 6.24 5.09 -31.83
N ASP A 36 6.02 5.68 -30.66
CA ASP A 36 6.90 6.70 -30.08
C ASP A 36 8.27 6.12 -29.72
N GLY A 37 8.51 4.82 -29.94
CA GLY A 37 9.68 4.08 -29.47
C GLY A 37 9.68 3.81 -27.96
N GLU A 38 8.83 4.49 -27.17
CA GLU A 38 8.74 4.37 -25.72
C GLU A 38 7.71 3.31 -25.28
N PHE A 39 8.14 2.35 -24.44
CA PHE A 39 7.22 1.41 -23.82
C PHE A 39 6.61 2.05 -22.55
N ILE A 40 5.35 2.43 -22.60
CA ILE A 40 4.64 3.06 -21.48
C ILE A 40 4.10 1.99 -20.54
N PHE A 41 4.36 2.11 -19.24
CA PHE A 41 3.61 1.41 -18.21
C PHE A 41 3.13 2.37 -17.13
N ALA A 42 2.00 2.07 -16.53
CA ALA A 42 1.41 2.87 -15.47
C ALA A 42 1.51 2.16 -14.13
N ALA A 43 1.79 2.93 -13.07
CA ALA A 43 1.72 2.47 -11.69
C ALA A 43 0.58 3.18 -10.95
N LEU A 44 -0.40 2.41 -10.54
CA LEU A 44 -1.62 2.84 -9.84
C LEU A 44 -1.63 2.22 -8.45
N GLY A 45 -2.40 2.81 -7.54
CA GLY A 45 -2.58 2.23 -6.22
C GLY A 45 -2.62 3.25 -5.10
N ASP A 46 -2.47 2.73 -3.89
CA ASP A 46 -2.46 3.49 -2.65
C ASP A 46 -1.05 3.97 -2.23
N SER A 47 -0.85 4.17 -0.93
CA SER A 47 0.38 4.66 -0.33
C SER A 47 1.56 3.68 -0.43
N TRP A 48 1.31 2.38 -0.58
CA TRP A 48 2.36 1.39 -0.85
C TRP A 48 2.86 1.48 -2.30
N ALA A 49 1.94 1.72 -3.24
CA ALA A 49 2.31 2.00 -4.63
C ALA A 49 3.00 3.35 -4.79
N SER A 50 2.50 4.40 -4.12
CA SER A 50 3.12 5.73 -4.17
C SER A 50 4.46 5.75 -3.44
N GLY A 51 4.66 4.86 -2.46
CA GLY A 51 5.90 4.70 -1.71
C GLY A 51 6.07 5.75 -0.62
N VAL A 52 5.02 6.02 0.17
CA VAL A 52 5.07 7.03 1.24
C VAL A 52 6.30 6.83 2.11
N THR A 53 7.07 7.90 2.28
CA THR A 53 8.33 7.92 3.02
C THR A 53 8.44 9.18 3.87
N TYR A 54 9.56 9.37 4.55
CA TYR A 54 9.86 10.62 5.23
C TYR A 54 11.36 10.85 5.20
N THR A 55 11.74 12.00 4.66
CA THR A 55 13.10 12.56 4.70
C THR A 55 12.93 14.07 4.69
N PRO A 56 13.85 14.85 5.30
CA PRO A 56 13.78 16.31 5.25
C PRO A 56 14.10 16.88 3.85
N PHE A 57 14.61 16.06 2.94
CA PHE A 57 14.76 16.39 1.53
C PHE A 57 13.53 15.91 0.77
N ASN A 58 13.08 16.69 -0.22
CA ASN A 58 12.03 16.25 -1.12
C ASN A 58 12.47 14.98 -1.84
N SER A 59 11.95 13.86 -1.37
CA SER A 59 12.14 12.55 -1.96
C SER A 59 11.02 12.17 -2.92
N TYR A 60 10.07 13.08 -3.12
CA TYR A 60 8.90 12.86 -3.96
C TYR A 60 9.09 13.53 -5.32
N ASP A 61 8.21 13.21 -6.25
CA ASP A 61 8.07 13.82 -7.59
C ASP A 61 7.68 15.32 -7.60
N GLY A 62 8.01 16.06 -6.53
CA GLY A 62 7.54 17.41 -6.27
C GLY A 62 6.22 17.46 -5.51
N ASN A 63 5.49 16.34 -5.38
CA ASN A 63 4.31 16.16 -4.53
C ASN A 63 3.26 17.30 -4.64
N LYS A 64 3.08 17.89 -5.83
CA LYS A 64 2.19 19.04 -6.03
C LYS A 64 0.70 18.71 -5.83
N ASP A 65 0.33 17.44 -6.00
CA ASP A 65 -1.02 16.92 -5.85
C ASP A 65 -1.21 16.11 -4.55
N ASN A 66 -0.25 16.18 -3.62
CA ASN A 66 -0.26 15.49 -2.33
C ASN A 66 -0.34 13.95 -2.39
N CYS A 67 -0.02 13.34 -3.53
CA CYS A 67 -0.07 11.88 -3.69
C CYS A 67 1.16 11.13 -3.16
N LYS A 68 2.21 11.82 -2.70
CA LYS A 68 3.39 11.26 -2.05
C LYS A 68 4.09 10.18 -2.88
N ARG A 69 4.34 10.47 -4.15
CA ARG A 69 5.00 9.55 -5.09
C ARG A 69 6.52 9.63 -4.95
N TYR A 70 7.09 8.63 -4.27
CA TYR A 70 8.50 8.56 -3.89
C TYR A 70 9.38 8.22 -5.08
N SER A 71 10.48 8.95 -5.22
CA SER A 71 11.44 8.79 -6.31
C SER A 71 12.16 7.44 -6.34
N TYR A 72 12.05 6.65 -5.27
CA TYR A 72 12.56 5.28 -5.19
C TYR A 72 11.47 4.27 -4.84
N ALA A 73 10.19 4.59 -5.11
CA ALA A 73 9.10 3.62 -5.02
C ALA A 73 9.39 2.43 -5.97
N TRP A 74 8.80 1.26 -5.69
CA TRP A 74 9.06 0.05 -6.48
C TRP A 74 8.80 0.28 -7.98
N SER A 75 7.83 1.13 -8.33
CA SER A 75 7.48 1.47 -9.71
C SER A 75 8.61 2.21 -10.44
N THR A 76 9.27 3.14 -9.76
CA THR A 76 10.43 3.87 -10.28
C THR A 76 11.62 2.94 -10.49
N VAL A 77 11.84 1.98 -9.59
CA VAL A 77 12.88 0.96 -9.72
C VAL A 77 12.58 0.06 -10.92
N VAL A 78 11.33 -0.43 -11.07
CA VAL A 78 10.90 -1.21 -12.24
C VAL A 78 11.14 -0.44 -13.55
N ALA A 79 10.84 0.86 -13.58
CA ALA A 79 11.07 1.72 -14.75
C ALA A 79 12.56 1.84 -15.11
N ASN A 80 13.40 2.09 -14.10
CA ASN A 80 14.85 2.19 -14.25
C ASN A 80 15.47 0.90 -14.78
N HIS A 81 14.87 -0.24 -14.45
CA HIS A 81 15.24 -1.57 -14.94
C HIS A 81 14.50 -1.96 -16.25
N GLY A 82 13.90 -1.01 -16.98
CA GLY A 82 13.18 -1.26 -18.23
C GLY A 82 13.94 -2.15 -19.22
N SER A 83 15.25 -1.90 -19.40
CA SER A 83 16.11 -2.68 -20.30
C SER A 83 16.24 -4.16 -19.90
N ASP A 84 15.97 -4.48 -18.64
CA ASP A 84 16.14 -5.83 -18.11
C ASP A 84 14.94 -6.72 -18.39
N TRP A 85 13.76 -6.16 -18.63
CA TRP A 85 12.52 -6.91 -18.83
C TRP A 85 11.80 -6.60 -20.14
N LEU A 86 12.08 -5.46 -20.77
CA LEU A 86 11.56 -5.15 -22.10
C LEU A 86 12.28 -5.90 -23.22
N PRO A 87 11.58 -6.23 -24.31
CA PRO A 87 12.22 -6.63 -25.56
C PRO A 87 13.21 -5.55 -26.03
N ASP A 88 14.30 -5.99 -26.66
CA ASP A 88 15.31 -5.13 -27.31
C ASP A 88 16.05 -4.13 -26.39
N GLY A 89 15.94 -4.28 -25.07
CA GLY A 89 16.63 -3.41 -24.11
C GLY A 89 16.12 -1.96 -24.10
N LYS A 90 14.89 -1.72 -24.56
CA LYS A 90 14.26 -0.39 -24.55
C LYS A 90 14.09 0.15 -23.13
N LYS A 91 13.99 1.48 -23.00
CA LYS A 91 13.61 2.13 -21.73
C LYS A 91 12.11 2.07 -21.54
N ALA A 92 11.70 1.83 -20.30
CA ALA A 92 10.30 1.93 -19.89
C ALA A 92 10.00 3.38 -19.49
N LYS A 93 8.85 3.89 -19.93
CA LYS A 93 8.31 5.17 -19.50
C LYS A 93 7.23 4.92 -18.46
N LEU A 94 7.44 5.45 -17.26
CA LEU A 94 6.51 5.31 -16.14
C LEU A 94 5.49 6.46 -16.14
N GLU A 95 4.21 6.09 -16.14
CA GLU A 95 3.11 6.95 -15.75
C GLU A 95 2.78 6.69 -14.28
N PHE A 96 3.38 7.48 -13.39
CA PHE A 96 3.24 7.29 -11.95
C PHE A 96 2.02 8.06 -11.42
N VAL A 97 0.91 7.37 -11.21
CA VAL A 97 -0.38 7.99 -10.86
C VAL A 97 -0.98 7.45 -9.55
N ALA A 98 -0.28 6.53 -8.88
CA ALA A 98 -0.60 6.08 -7.53
C ALA A 98 -0.70 7.27 -6.55
N CYS A 99 -1.50 7.10 -5.50
CA CYS A 99 -1.79 8.18 -4.57
C CYS A 99 -2.01 7.64 -3.15
N SER A 100 -1.27 8.21 -2.19
CA SER A 100 -1.47 7.90 -0.78
C SER A 100 -2.93 8.09 -0.34
N GLY A 101 -3.45 7.12 0.41
CA GLY A 101 -4.84 7.12 0.90
C GLY A 101 -5.89 6.66 -0.11
N ALA A 102 -5.50 6.31 -1.35
CA ALA A 102 -6.45 5.82 -2.34
C ALA A 102 -7.13 4.51 -1.90
N LYS A 103 -8.44 4.45 -2.10
CA LYS A 103 -9.28 3.26 -2.05
C LYS A 103 -9.59 2.77 -3.46
N THR A 104 -10.21 1.60 -3.57
CA THR A 104 -10.60 1.04 -4.88
C THR A 104 -11.44 2.00 -5.73
N GLU A 105 -12.30 2.81 -5.12
CA GLU A 105 -13.12 3.81 -5.81
C GLU A 105 -12.31 4.94 -6.48
N ASN A 106 -11.08 5.21 -6.02
CA ASN A 106 -10.23 6.26 -6.58
C ASN A 106 -9.43 5.82 -7.82
N VAL A 107 -9.44 4.52 -8.16
CA VAL A 107 -8.61 3.99 -9.25
C VAL A 107 -8.98 4.59 -10.61
N MET A 108 -10.27 4.89 -10.84
CA MET A 108 -10.72 5.56 -12.06
C MET A 108 -10.06 6.92 -12.26
N GLU A 109 -10.00 7.74 -11.21
CA GLU A 109 -9.35 9.06 -11.26
C GLU A 109 -7.84 8.97 -11.52
N GLN A 110 -7.20 7.87 -11.09
CA GLN A 110 -5.81 7.60 -11.43
C GLN A 110 -5.66 7.19 -12.90
N MET A 111 -6.59 6.37 -13.43
CA MET A 111 -6.58 5.96 -14.84
C MET A 111 -6.84 7.12 -15.80
N ASP A 112 -7.65 8.10 -15.42
CA ASP A 112 -7.88 9.33 -16.21
C ASP A 112 -6.60 10.14 -16.44
N LYS A 113 -5.56 9.93 -15.60
CA LYS A 113 -4.24 10.58 -15.73
C LYS A 113 -3.25 9.77 -16.57
N THR A 114 -3.63 8.56 -17.00
CA THR A 114 -2.81 7.71 -17.86
C THR A 114 -3.13 7.95 -19.33
N THR A 115 -2.17 7.69 -20.22
CA THR A 115 -2.42 7.85 -21.66
C THR A 115 -2.94 6.55 -22.28
N ARG A 116 -2.04 5.61 -22.55
CA ARG A 116 -2.36 4.32 -23.16
C ARG A 116 -1.31 3.26 -22.79
N PRO A 117 -1.16 2.94 -21.49
CA PRO A 117 -0.09 2.08 -21.00
C PRO A 117 -0.19 0.66 -21.56
N LYS A 118 0.95 0.03 -21.86
CA LYS A 118 1.04 -1.39 -22.27
C LYS A 118 0.97 -2.34 -21.09
N ILE A 119 1.36 -1.85 -19.92
CA ILE A 119 1.25 -2.57 -18.66
C ILE A 119 0.69 -1.62 -17.61
N THR A 120 -0.23 -2.10 -16.79
CA THR A 120 -0.66 -1.45 -15.56
C THR A 120 -0.21 -2.32 -14.39
N LEU A 121 0.58 -1.77 -13.48
CA LEU A 121 0.94 -2.37 -12.21
C LEU A 121 0.12 -1.69 -11.11
N MET A 122 -0.53 -2.46 -10.25
CA MET A 122 -1.52 -1.94 -9.29
C MET A 122 -1.39 -2.58 -7.90
N GLU A 123 -1.40 -1.75 -6.87
CA GLU A 123 -1.41 -2.14 -5.45
C GLU A 123 -2.53 -1.35 -4.73
N ILE A 124 -3.65 -2.01 -4.43
CA ILE A 124 -4.85 -1.32 -3.91
C ILE A 124 -5.67 -2.27 -3.04
N GLY A 125 -6.39 -1.72 -2.07
CA GLY A 125 -7.34 -2.43 -1.21
C GLY A 125 -7.06 -2.31 0.28
N GLY A 126 -5.82 -2.00 0.69
CA GLY A 126 -5.44 -1.84 2.09
C GLY A 126 -6.28 -0.78 2.82
N ASN A 127 -6.55 0.34 2.15
CA ASN A 127 -7.41 1.41 2.69
C ASN A 127 -8.90 1.07 2.70
N ASP A 128 -9.37 0.14 1.86
CA ASP A 128 -10.75 -0.34 1.85
C ASP A 128 -11.03 -1.25 3.06
N ALA A 129 -10.00 -1.93 3.58
CA ALA A 129 -10.09 -2.74 4.79
C ALA A 129 -9.81 -1.96 6.09
N ASP A 130 -9.38 -0.69 6.00
CA ASP A 130 -8.94 0.16 7.11
C ASP A 130 -7.79 -0.44 7.95
N PHE A 131 -6.71 -0.87 7.30
CA PHE A 131 -5.50 -1.34 8.01
C PHE A 131 -4.81 -0.26 8.85
N TYR A 132 -4.94 1.04 8.51
CA TYR A 132 -4.30 2.11 9.28
C TYR A 132 -4.91 2.30 10.68
N PRO A 133 -6.24 2.44 10.85
CA PRO A 133 -6.85 2.47 12.18
C PRO A 133 -6.47 1.28 13.08
N LEU A 134 -6.36 0.09 12.49
CA LEU A 134 -5.85 -1.10 13.17
C LEU A 134 -4.40 -0.91 13.63
N ALA A 135 -3.52 -0.47 12.75
CA ALA A 135 -2.12 -0.22 13.08
C ALA A 135 -1.97 0.85 14.17
N ASP A 136 -2.72 1.94 14.11
CA ASP A 136 -2.73 2.95 15.18
C ASP A 136 -3.18 2.35 16.51
N SER A 137 -4.27 1.60 16.50
CA SER A 137 -4.90 1.07 17.71
C SER A 137 -4.14 -0.08 18.37
N CYS A 138 -3.30 -0.79 17.60
CA CYS A 138 -2.55 -1.94 18.10
C CYS A 138 -1.05 -1.71 18.21
N LEU A 139 -0.47 -0.71 17.54
CA LEU A 139 0.99 -0.56 17.48
C LEU A 139 1.42 0.79 18.03
N PHE A 140 0.87 1.88 17.50
CA PHE A 140 1.46 3.21 17.70
C PHE A 140 0.85 4.01 18.84
N HIS A 141 -0.45 3.88 19.05
CA HIS A 141 -1.22 4.75 19.94
C HIS A 141 -0.96 6.25 19.69
N SER A 142 -1.04 6.69 18.43
CA SER A 142 -0.61 8.02 18.00
C SER A 142 -1.48 9.19 18.50
N HIS A 143 -2.55 8.91 19.25
CA HIS A 143 -3.40 9.90 19.88
C HIS A 143 -3.15 9.99 21.40
N ARG A 144 -2.38 11.00 21.83
CA ARG A 144 -2.01 11.26 23.24
C ARG A 144 -3.13 11.14 24.25
N ASP A 145 -4.24 11.83 24.01
CA ASP A 145 -5.31 11.93 25.00
C ASP A 145 -6.40 10.85 24.80
N LYS A 146 -6.18 9.90 23.87
CA LYS A 146 -7.12 8.80 23.61
C LYS A 146 -6.87 7.68 24.60
N ASN A 147 -7.93 7.21 25.25
CA ASN A 147 -7.90 5.96 26.00
C ASN A 147 -8.06 4.79 25.02
N TYR A 148 -6.98 4.04 24.77
CA TYR A 148 -7.00 2.87 23.91
C TYR A 148 -7.61 1.61 24.57
N GLY A 149 -7.92 1.66 25.86
CA GLY A 149 -8.56 0.58 26.60
C GLY A 149 -7.59 -0.55 26.98
N LYS A 150 -8.08 -1.78 26.97
CA LYS A 150 -7.30 -2.96 27.35
C LYS A 150 -6.26 -3.34 26.29
N ARG A 151 -5.14 -3.91 26.73
CA ARG A 151 -4.14 -4.51 25.83
C ARG A 151 -4.65 -5.80 25.22
N TYR A 152 -4.15 -6.18 24.05
CA TYR A 152 -4.53 -7.37 23.30
C TYR A 152 -4.57 -8.65 24.16
N GLU A 153 -3.53 -8.87 24.97
CA GLU A 153 -3.36 -10.05 25.82
C GLU A 153 -4.27 -10.07 27.06
N GLU A 154 -4.83 -8.91 27.43
CA GLU A 154 -5.74 -8.74 28.57
C GLU A 154 -7.22 -8.62 28.16
N ASP A 155 -7.47 -8.50 26.86
CA ASP A 155 -8.79 -8.21 26.31
C ASP A 155 -9.53 -9.46 25.82
N ASP A 156 -10.85 -9.40 25.86
CA ASP A 156 -11.73 -10.46 25.37
C ASP A 156 -11.95 -10.28 23.87
N ALA A 157 -11.63 -11.29 23.07
CA ALA A 157 -11.82 -11.26 21.62
C ALA A 157 -13.30 -11.20 21.19
N GLU A 158 -14.20 -11.76 21.99
CA GLU A 158 -15.63 -11.78 21.70
C GLU A 158 -16.30 -10.45 22.08
N HIS A 159 -15.86 -9.86 23.20
CA HIS A 159 -16.38 -8.61 23.77
C HIS A 159 -15.25 -7.61 24.06
N PRO A 160 -14.64 -7.03 23.00
CA PRO A 160 -13.44 -6.22 23.14
C PRO A 160 -13.71 -4.93 23.95
N GLY A 161 -12.95 -4.77 25.02
CA GLY A 161 -12.87 -3.54 25.82
C GLY A 161 -11.72 -2.62 25.41
N GLY A 162 -10.79 -3.11 24.58
CA GLY A 162 -9.70 -2.35 23.97
C GLY A 162 -9.95 -2.04 22.49
N GLU A 163 -9.38 -0.93 22.03
CA GLU A 163 -9.43 -0.51 20.62
C GLU A 163 -8.75 -1.54 19.71
N CYS A 164 -7.62 -2.11 20.13
CA CYS A 164 -6.87 -3.05 19.29
C CYS A 164 -7.70 -4.26 18.86
N ARG A 165 -8.30 -5.00 19.80
CA ARG A 165 -9.15 -6.16 19.45
C ARG A 165 -10.40 -5.76 18.68
N ARG A 166 -10.95 -4.57 18.94
CA ARG A 166 -12.08 -4.05 18.19
C ARG A 166 -11.72 -3.79 16.72
N GLU A 167 -10.61 -3.12 16.46
CA GLU A 167 -10.13 -2.90 15.09
C GLU A 167 -9.73 -4.21 14.40
N ILE A 168 -9.15 -5.18 15.12
CA ILE A 168 -8.91 -6.53 14.58
C ILE A 168 -10.23 -7.16 14.11
N LYS A 169 -11.28 -7.09 14.92
CA LYS A 169 -12.61 -7.62 14.56
C LYS A 169 -13.19 -6.94 13.32
N GLU A 170 -13.06 -5.61 13.24
CA GLU A 170 -13.52 -4.81 12.10
C GLU A 170 -12.76 -5.16 10.80
N VAL A 171 -11.42 -5.11 10.83
CA VAL A 171 -10.59 -5.42 9.65
C VAL A 171 -10.81 -6.86 9.22
N ARG A 172 -10.80 -7.81 10.16
CA ARG A 172 -11.11 -9.23 9.90
C ARG A 172 -12.46 -9.40 9.22
N GLY A 173 -13.51 -8.75 9.75
CA GLY A 173 -14.84 -8.76 9.15
C GLY A 173 -14.87 -8.21 7.72
N ARG A 174 -14.03 -7.24 7.38
CA ARG A 174 -13.92 -6.70 6.01
C ARG A 174 -13.20 -7.66 5.08
N VAL A 175 -12.06 -8.23 5.51
CA VAL A 175 -11.24 -9.10 4.64
C VAL A 175 -11.79 -10.53 4.52
N GLU A 176 -12.49 -11.06 5.52
CA GLU A 176 -13.06 -12.42 5.46
C GLU A 176 -14.33 -12.50 4.61
N THR A 177 -14.97 -11.36 4.31
CA THR A 177 -16.09 -11.31 3.38
C THR A 177 -15.61 -11.16 1.93
N ASP A 178 -16.49 -11.48 0.99
CA ASP A 178 -16.26 -11.21 -0.44
C ASP A 178 -16.22 -9.70 -0.79
N GLY A 179 -16.39 -8.78 0.18
CA GLY A 179 -16.47 -7.34 -0.07
C GLY A 179 -15.24 -6.81 -0.82
N ILE A 180 -14.06 -7.05 -0.28
CA ILE A 180 -12.78 -6.64 -0.89
C ILE A 180 -12.61 -7.28 -2.28
N LYS A 181 -12.82 -8.60 -2.37
CA LYS A 181 -12.74 -9.33 -3.64
C LYS A 181 -13.67 -8.74 -4.71
N LYS A 182 -14.92 -8.41 -4.35
CA LYS A 182 -15.88 -7.75 -5.25
C LYS A 182 -15.43 -6.37 -5.68
N SER A 183 -14.89 -5.56 -4.76
CA SER A 183 -14.32 -4.24 -5.10
C SER A 183 -13.16 -4.35 -6.08
N ILE A 184 -12.24 -5.28 -5.86
CA ILE A 184 -11.11 -5.54 -6.78
C ILE A 184 -11.61 -6.00 -8.16
N LYS A 185 -12.61 -6.88 -8.24
CA LYS A 185 -13.26 -7.23 -9.52
C LYS A 185 -13.89 -6.02 -10.20
N GLY A 186 -14.51 -5.12 -9.43
CA GLY A 186 -15.01 -3.84 -9.90
C GLY A 186 -13.91 -3.01 -10.57
N VAL A 187 -12.76 -2.87 -9.90
CA VAL A 187 -11.58 -2.17 -10.42
C VAL A 187 -11.03 -2.83 -11.68
N ILE A 188 -10.94 -4.16 -11.74
CA ILE A 188 -10.46 -4.88 -12.92
C ILE A 188 -11.40 -4.63 -14.13
N ASN A 189 -12.71 -4.66 -13.91
CA ASN A 189 -13.67 -4.33 -14.97
C ASN A 189 -13.53 -2.88 -15.43
N GLN A 190 -13.46 -1.94 -14.49
CA GLN A 190 -13.23 -0.53 -14.77
C GLN A 190 -11.94 -0.32 -15.58
N TRP A 191 -10.83 -0.95 -15.17
CA TRP A 191 -9.57 -0.92 -15.90
C TRP A 191 -9.71 -1.41 -17.33
N ARG A 192 -10.37 -2.56 -17.53
CA ARG A 192 -10.54 -3.18 -18.85
C ARG A 192 -11.31 -2.29 -19.83
N TYR A 193 -12.34 -1.60 -19.34
CA TYR A 193 -13.22 -0.75 -20.17
C TYR A 193 -12.82 0.73 -20.19
N HIS A 194 -11.81 1.13 -19.41
CA HIS A 194 -11.31 2.49 -19.39
C HIS A 194 -10.75 2.91 -20.77
N PRO A 195 -11.01 4.13 -21.28
CA PRO A 195 -10.49 4.59 -22.58
C PRO A 195 -8.97 4.44 -22.77
N ALA A 196 -8.20 4.56 -21.69
CA ALA A 196 -6.74 4.36 -21.73
C ALA A 196 -6.33 2.90 -22.06
N ASN A 197 -7.19 1.92 -21.77
CA ASN A 197 -6.89 0.49 -21.90
C ASN A 197 -7.77 -0.23 -22.92
N ALA A 198 -9.00 0.24 -23.13
CA ALA A 198 -9.95 -0.33 -24.07
C ALA A 198 -9.37 -0.35 -25.49
N GLY A 199 -9.41 -1.52 -26.13
CA GLY A 199 -8.81 -1.73 -27.45
C GLY A 199 -7.27 -1.57 -27.46
N ASN A 200 -6.61 -1.57 -26.30
CA ASN A 200 -5.17 -1.74 -26.18
C ASN A 200 -4.86 -3.21 -25.85
N GLU A 201 -3.70 -3.70 -26.31
CA GLU A 201 -3.19 -5.01 -25.92
C GLU A 201 -2.56 -4.98 -24.51
N ALA A 202 -3.10 -4.15 -23.61
CA ALA A 202 -2.53 -3.90 -22.29
C ALA A 202 -2.66 -5.12 -21.37
N SER A 203 -1.68 -5.30 -20.48
CA SER A 203 -1.74 -6.28 -19.39
C SER A 203 -1.87 -5.57 -18.04
N LEU A 204 -2.62 -6.18 -17.13
CA LEU A 204 -2.81 -5.74 -15.75
C LEU A 204 -2.10 -6.71 -14.81
N TYR A 205 -1.27 -6.19 -13.92
CA TYR A 205 -0.70 -6.93 -12.81
C TYR A 205 -1.15 -6.28 -11.50
N LEU A 206 -1.87 -7.04 -10.68
CA LEU A 206 -2.13 -6.67 -9.30
C LEU A 206 -1.11 -7.39 -8.43
N HIS A 207 -0.64 -6.73 -7.38
CA HIS A 207 0.10 -7.39 -6.32
C HIS A 207 -0.51 -7.11 -4.96
N GLY A 208 -0.27 -8.04 -4.05
CA GLY A 208 -0.68 -7.92 -2.66
C GLY A 208 0.31 -7.10 -1.83
N TYR A 209 0.16 -7.24 -0.51
CA TYR A 209 1.00 -6.61 0.51
C TYR A 209 1.85 -7.67 1.23
N PRO A 210 3.05 -7.32 1.71
CA PRO A 210 3.82 -8.23 2.55
C PRO A 210 3.27 -8.26 3.98
N TRP A 211 3.58 -9.34 4.69
CA TRP A 211 3.44 -9.40 6.15
C TRP A 211 4.31 -8.35 6.83
N PHE A 212 3.84 -7.84 7.95
CA PHE A 212 4.60 -6.88 8.76
C PHE A 212 5.55 -7.56 9.74
N PHE A 213 5.21 -8.76 10.20
CA PHE A 213 5.89 -9.41 11.31
C PHE A 213 6.47 -10.77 10.93
N GLY A 214 7.66 -11.06 11.43
CA GLY A 214 8.23 -12.39 11.59
C GLY A 214 7.80 -13.01 12.93
N ASP A 215 8.46 -14.10 13.29
CA ASP A 215 7.97 -15.07 14.28
C ASP A 215 8.85 -15.19 15.55
N SER A 216 9.66 -14.18 15.85
CA SER A 216 10.58 -14.18 17.02
C SER A 216 9.82 -14.03 18.34
N GLU A 217 10.07 -14.89 19.32
CA GLU A 217 9.50 -14.79 20.68
C GLU A 217 10.07 -13.61 21.47
N GLU A 218 11.31 -13.22 21.18
CA GLU A 218 11.99 -12.07 21.81
C GLU A 218 11.22 -10.75 21.63
N CYS A 219 10.36 -10.68 20.60
CA CYS A 219 9.56 -9.50 20.31
C CYS A 219 8.33 -9.34 21.22
N ASN A 220 7.94 -10.37 21.98
CA ASN A 220 6.69 -10.35 22.75
C ASN A 220 6.64 -9.24 23.80
N ASP A 221 7.79 -8.85 24.35
CA ASP A 221 7.89 -7.80 25.37
C ASP A 221 8.15 -6.41 24.78
N TRP A 222 8.32 -6.30 23.46
CA TRP A 222 8.53 -5.03 22.77
C TRP A 222 7.19 -4.33 22.50
N ASP A 223 7.23 -3.02 22.29
CA ASP A 223 6.07 -2.22 21.92
C ASP A 223 6.47 -1.08 20.98
N PHE A 224 5.64 -0.78 19.99
CA PHE A 224 5.85 0.37 19.09
C PHE A 224 5.08 1.62 19.55
N THR A 225 4.60 1.62 20.79
CA THR A 225 3.83 2.72 21.35
C THR A 225 4.71 3.96 21.43
N VAL A 226 4.16 5.10 21.00
CA VAL A 226 4.83 6.39 21.08
C VAL A 226 5.22 6.74 22.52
N PHE A 227 6.44 7.27 22.69
CA PHE A 227 7.10 7.42 24.00
C PHE A 227 6.40 8.35 25.00
N TYR A 228 5.42 9.15 24.55
CA TYR A 228 4.71 10.10 25.39
C TYR A 228 3.60 9.49 26.24
N ASN A 229 3.35 8.17 26.11
CA ASN A 229 2.48 7.48 27.05
C ASN A 229 3.11 7.54 28.46
N SER A 230 2.40 8.17 29.40
CA SER A 230 2.87 8.37 30.77
C SER A 230 2.86 7.09 31.60
N ASP A 231 2.29 5.99 31.09
CA ASP A 231 2.29 4.70 31.77
C ASP A 231 2.75 3.60 30.80
N PRO A 232 4.07 3.31 30.75
CA PRO A 232 4.63 2.27 29.87
C PRO A 232 4.06 0.89 30.13
N ALA A 233 3.57 0.61 31.34
CA ALA A 233 2.93 -0.66 31.66
C ALA A 233 1.62 -0.86 30.88
N LYS A 234 1.05 0.21 30.32
CA LYS A 234 -0.13 0.18 29.44
C LYS A 234 0.20 0.15 27.95
N ASN A 235 1.48 0.16 27.56
CA ASN A 235 1.84 0.07 26.14
C ASN A 235 1.38 -1.25 25.54
N GLN A 236 0.90 -1.21 24.29
CA GLN A 236 0.50 -2.43 23.59
C GLN A 236 1.74 -3.22 23.18
N LYS A 237 1.85 -4.43 23.73
CA LYS A 237 2.94 -5.35 23.45
C LYS A 237 2.76 -6.05 22.10
N LEU A 238 3.87 -6.35 21.44
CA LEU A 238 3.94 -7.07 20.17
C LEU A 238 3.91 -8.59 20.37
N VAL A 239 3.03 -9.05 21.25
CA VAL A 239 2.86 -10.49 21.54
C VAL A 239 2.62 -11.27 20.26
N HIS A 240 3.16 -12.49 20.20
CA HIS A 240 3.12 -13.37 19.04
C HIS A 240 1.71 -13.48 18.41
N ASP A 241 0.67 -13.61 19.24
CA ASP A 241 -0.71 -13.76 18.74
C ASP A 241 -1.23 -12.50 18.03
N LEU A 242 -0.86 -11.30 18.51
CA LEU A 242 -1.18 -10.04 17.84
C LEU A 242 -0.53 -9.99 16.45
N ARG A 243 0.77 -10.31 16.38
CA ARG A 243 1.53 -10.33 15.12
C ARG A 243 0.96 -11.35 14.13
N THR A 244 0.58 -12.52 14.65
CA THR A 244 -0.09 -13.58 13.88
C THR A 244 -1.43 -13.11 13.32
N ASP A 245 -2.23 -12.39 14.10
CA ASP A 245 -3.51 -11.83 13.62
C ASP A 245 -3.31 -10.82 12.49
N PHE A 246 -2.30 -9.95 12.58
CA PHE A 246 -1.92 -9.04 11.48
C PHE A 246 -1.58 -9.82 10.20
N ASN A 247 -0.68 -10.80 10.30
CA ASN A 247 -0.26 -11.60 9.14
C ASN A 247 -1.43 -12.37 8.51
N LYS A 248 -2.33 -12.95 9.31
CA LYS A 248 -3.54 -13.63 8.82
C LYS A 248 -4.48 -12.69 8.06
N MET A 249 -4.68 -11.46 8.54
CA MET A 249 -5.51 -10.48 7.83
C MET A 249 -4.86 -10.05 6.51
N ILE A 250 -3.53 -9.92 6.47
CA ILE A 250 -2.79 -9.65 5.23
C ILE A 250 -2.90 -10.84 4.26
N ASP A 251 -2.80 -12.07 4.74
CA ASP A 251 -3.01 -13.28 3.92
C ASP A 251 -4.41 -13.30 3.31
N GLN A 252 -5.42 -12.94 4.09
CA GLN A 252 -6.80 -12.90 3.62
C GLN A 252 -7.01 -11.78 2.58
N MET A 253 -6.41 -10.59 2.79
CA MET A 253 -6.38 -9.51 1.80
C MET A 253 -5.73 -9.99 0.48
N ASN A 254 -4.54 -10.59 0.57
CA ASN A 254 -3.80 -11.10 -0.58
C ASN A 254 -4.56 -12.20 -1.31
N ARG A 255 -5.24 -13.08 -0.57
CA ARG A 255 -6.13 -14.10 -1.14
C ARG A 255 -7.27 -13.47 -1.93
N ASN A 256 -7.95 -12.46 -1.38
CA ASN A 256 -9.04 -11.77 -2.07
C ASN A 256 -8.56 -11.12 -3.38
N ILE A 257 -7.40 -10.47 -3.37
CA ILE A 257 -6.80 -9.86 -4.57
C ILE A 257 -6.46 -10.95 -5.60
N ARG A 258 -5.79 -12.02 -5.17
CA ARG A 258 -5.41 -13.14 -6.04
C ARG A 258 -6.62 -13.81 -6.68
N GLU A 259 -7.61 -14.18 -5.88
CA GLU A 259 -8.83 -14.83 -6.38
C GLU A 259 -9.63 -13.90 -7.31
N ALA A 260 -9.73 -12.60 -6.99
CA ALA A 260 -10.36 -11.63 -7.87
C ALA A 260 -9.71 -11.58 -9.26
N VAL A 261 -8.38 -11.69 -9.33
CA VAL A 261 -7.63 -11.76 -10.58
C VAL A 261 -7.81 -13.10 -11.29
N GLU A 262 -7.60 -14.22 -10.58
CA GLU A 262 -7.58 -15.57 -11.16
C GLU A 262 -8.97 -15.97 -11.72
N GLU A 263 -10.06 -15.45 -11.15
CA GLU A 263 -11.42 -15.70 -11.65
C GLU A 263 -11.67 -15.19 -13.08
N TYR A 264 -10.89 -14.22 -13.57
CA TYR A 264 -11.03 -13.76 -14.96
C TYR A 264 -10.49 -14.77 -15.98
N GLN A 265 -9.63 -15.71 -15.55
CA GLN A 265 -8.97 -16.68 -16.42
C GLN A 265 -8.30 -16.04 -17.65
N ASP A 266 -7.84 -14.79 -17.50
CA ASP A 266 -7.29 -13.98 -18.58
C ASP A 266 -5.77 -13.93 -18.44
N PRO A 267 -4.98 -14.40 -19.43
CA PRO A 267 -3.53 -14.37 -19.35
C PRO A 267 -2.93 -12.95 -19.32
N LYS A 268 -3.73 -11.91 -19.58
CA LYS A 268 -3.32 -10.50 -19.45
C LYS A 268 -3.61 -9.91 -18.08
N ILE A 269 -4.32 -10.60 -17.19
CA ILE A 269 -4.61 -10.14 -15.84
C ILE A 269 -3.96 -11.11 -14.85
N LYS A 270 -2.95 -10.61 -14.12
CA LYS A 270 -2.05 -11.46 -13.34
C LYS A 270 -1.91 -10.96 -11.92
N TYR A 271 -1.80 -11.90 -10.99
CA TYR A 271 -1.42 -11.63 -9.61
C TYR A 271 0.08 -11.85 -9.44
N ILE A 272 0.73 -10.97 -8.67
CA ILE A 272 2.11 -11.12 -8.22
C ILE A 272 2.11 -11.15 -6.69
N ASP A 273 2.61 -12.24 -6.12
CA ASP A 273 2.84 -12.32 -4.68
C ASP A 273 4.13 -11.58 -4.33
N ILE A 274 4.00 -10.50 -3.58
CA ILE A 274 5.12 -9.67 -3.14
C ILE A 274 5.60 -10.00 -1.73
N ASN A 275 4.85 -10.81 -0.97
CA ASN A 275 5.17 -11.10 0.42
C ASN A 275 6.60 -11.66 0.63
N PRO A 276 7.13 -12.52 -0.26
CA PRO A 276 8.50 -13.01 -0.14
C PRO A 276 9.59 -11.93 -0.25
N ALA A 277 9.27 -10.73 -0.75
CA ALA A 277 10.24 -9.62 -0.83
C ALA A 277 10.73 -9.19 0.56
N PHE A 278 9.99 -9.51 1.62
CA PHE A 278 10.29 -9.10 2.99
C PHE A 278 10.75 -10.26 3.88
N ASP A 279 10.92 -11.48 3.36
CA ASP A 279 11.40 -12.61 4.15
C ASP A 279 12.72 -12.27 4.86
N GLN A 280 12.79 -12.52 6.18
CA GLN A 280 13.93 -12.19 7.05
C GLN A 280 14.20 -10.68 7.19
N ARG A 281 13.25 -9.84 6.78
CA ARG A 281 13.32 -8.38 6.77
C ARG A 281 12.07 -7.70 7.33
N ARG A 282 11.16 -8.48 7.93
CA ARG A 282 9.98 -7.99 8.65
C ARG A 282 10.34 -7.47 10.04
N PHE A 283 9.39 -6.87 10.74
CA PHE A 283 9.54 -6.65 12.18
C PHE A 283 9.62 -7.99 12.90
N CYS A 284 10.31 -8.08 14.04
CA CYS A 284 10.36 -9.31 14.85
C CYS A 284 10.84 -10.56 14.09
N GLU A 285 11.79 -10.43 13.16
CA GLU A 285 12.46 -11.59 12.56
C GLU A 285 13.41 -12.26 13.56
N PRO A 286 13.63 -13.58 13.49
CA PRO A 286 14.56 -14.27 14.39
C PRO A 286 15.95 -13.62 14.39
N GLY A 287 16.47 -13.30 15.58
CA GLY A 287 17.76 -12.63 15.76
C GLY A 287 17.75 -11.12 15.49
N ALA A 288 16.61 -10.51 15.21
CA ALA A 288 16.48 -9.07 15.15
C ALA A 288 16.65 -8.46 16.54
N SER A 289 17.18 -7.24 16.60
CA SER A 289 17.25 -6.43 17.82
C SER A 289 16.13 -5.42 17.85
N TRP A 290 15.78 -4.93 19.04
CA TRP A 290 14.92 -3.76 19.20
C TRP A 290 15.42 -2.58 18.35
N TRP A 291 16.74 -2.36 18.32
CA TRP A 291 17.38 -1.34 17.50
C TRP A 291 17.08 -1.44 16.00
N SER A 292 17.05 -2.66 15.45
CA SER A 292 16.69 -2.89 14.05
C SER A 292 15.22 -2.56 13.75
N GLN A 293 14.33 -2.70 14.74
CA GLN A 293 12.91 -2.36 14.59
C GLN A 293 12.69 -0.86 14.41
N LEU A 294 13.63 0.00 14.84
CA LEU A 294 13.54 1.46 14.71
C LEU A 294 14.23 2.00 13.45
N ASN A 295 14.62 1.09 12.53
CA ASN A 295 15.35 1.39 11.28
C ASN A 295 16.66 2.17 11.45
N TYR A 296 17.36 2.01 12.59
CA TYR A 296 18.73 2.52 12.74
C TYR A 296 19.78 1.69 12.01
N ASN A 297 19.38 0.53 11.48
CA ASN A 297 20.14 -0.30 10.56
C ASN A 297 19.21 -0.86 9.47
N ASN A 298 19.76 -1.61 8.53
CA ASN A 298 19.01 -2.21 7.41
C ASN A 298 18.47 -3.64 7.71
N GLY A 299 18.26 -3.97 9.00
CA GLY A 299 17.74 -5.26 9.42
C GLY A 299 16.27 -5.45 9.05
N VAL A 300 15.48 -4.38 9.16
CA VAL A 300 14.06 -4.35 8.84
C VAL A 300 13.80 -3.42 7.66
N TRP A 301 13.01 -3.89 6.68
CA TRP A 301 12.71 -3.15 5.44
C TRP A 301 11.38 -2.40 5.47
N ILE A 302 10.74 -2.35 6.63
CA ILE A 302 9.50 -1.62 6.87
C ILE A 302 9.79 -0.48 7.85
N TRP A 303 9.28 0.71 7.58
CA TRP A 303 9.48 1.85 8.47
C TRP A 303 8.70 1.69 9.77
N ASN A 304 9.39 1.80 10.90
CA ASN A 304 8.82 1.96 12.23
C ASN A 304 9.62 3.04 12.96
N ASN A 305 9.18 4.27 12.73
CA ASN A 305 9.60 5.41 13.51
C ASN A 305 8.50 6.47 13.42
N PRO A 306 7.47 6.39 14.28
CA PRO A 306 6.29 7.22 14.14
C PRO A 306 6.59 8.71 14.31
N ALA A 307 7.67 9.13 14.97
CA ALA A 307 8.04 10.55 15.09
C ALA A 307 9.50 10.83 14.77
N ARG A 308 9.82 12.07 14.41
CA ARG A 308 11.21 12.51 14.41
C ARG A 308 11.66 12.65 15.86
N TRP A 309 12.43 11.68 16.35
CA TRP A 309 13.00 11.75 17.70
C TRP A 309 14.36 12.42 17.66
N ILE A 310 14.59 13.27 18.65
CA ILE A 310 15.93 13.75 18.96
C ILE A 310 16.35 13.09 20.25
N ILE A 311 17.46 12.36 20.20
CA ILE A 311 18.03 11.68 21.36
C ILE A 311 19.15 12.55 21.89
N THR A 312 19.11 12.92 23.16
CA THR A 312 20.19 13.66 23.82
C THR A 312 20.76 12.76 24.91
N ILE A 313 22.03 12.37 24.80
CA ILE A 313 22.71 11.61 25.84
C ILE A 313 23.62 12.55 26.63
N LYS A 314 23.48 12.52 27.94
CA LYS A 314 24.28 13.29 28.90
C LYS A 314 25.07 12.36 29.79
N ASN A 315 26.39 12.52 29.84
CA ASN A 315 27.29 11.79 30.72
C ASN A 315 28.14 12.81 31.51
N GLY A 316 27.75 13.07 32.75
CA GLY A 316 28.30 14.14 33.57
C GLY A 316 28.08 15.51 32.95
N ASN A 317 29.18 16.20 32.61
CA ASN A 317 29.15 17.51 31.94
C ASN A 317 29.17 17.42 30.41
N LYS A 318 29.25 16.22 29.84
CA LYS A 318 29.24 16.02 28.39
C LYS A 318 27.81 15.75 27.95
N GLU A 319 27.38 16.43 26.90
CA GLU A 319 26.08 16.23 26.27
C GLU A 319 26.28 16.06 24.76
N ARG A 320 25.58 15.09 24.17
CA ARG A 320 25.56 14.89 22.72
C ARG A 320 24.13 14.66 22.25
N LYS A 321 23.75 15.43 21.22
CA LYS A 321 22.42 15.41 20.62
C LYS A 321 22.46 14.71 19.25
N TYR A 322 21.65 13.67 19.11
CA TYR A 322 21.46 12.84 17.93
C TYR A 322 20.08 13.15 17.34
N GLY A 323 20.03 14.13 16.43
CA GLY A 323 18.80 14.55 15.73
C GLY A 323 19.00 14.83 14.25
N LYS A 324 20.20 14.53 13.74
CA LYS A 324 20.58 14.62 12.33
C LYS A 324 20.32 13.28 11.66
N LEU A 325 19.92 13.31 10.39
CA LEU A 325 19.84 12.06 9.62
C LEU A 325 21.21 11.42 9.56
N PHE A 326 21.23 10.09 9.72
CA PHE A 326 22.41 9.24 9.66
C PHE A 326 23.35 9.33 10.87
N GLU A 327 22.99 10.06 11.93
CA GLU A 327 23.70 10.00 13.21
C GLU A 327 22.94 9.07 14.16
N SER A 328 23.50 7.87 14.38
CA SER A 328 22.97 6.91 15.35
C SER A 328 23.64 7.12 16.71
N PRO A 329 22.89 7.18 17.82
CA PRO A 329 23.48 7.11 19.15
C PRO A 329 24.11 5.72 19.40
N PRO A 330 25.01 5.62 20.41
CA PRO A 330 25.53 4.34 20.88
C PRO A 330 24.39 3.42 21.29
N GLN A 331 24.28 2.26 20.62
CA GLN A 331 23.15 1.34 20.78
C GLN A 331 23.08 0.78 22.21
N ASP A 332 24.23 0.38 22.76
CA ASP A 332 24.36 -0.18 24.09
C ASP A 332 23.91 0.79 25.18
N GLU A 333 24.26 2.08 25.06
CA GLU A 333 23.80 3.12 25.99
C GLU A 333 22.29 3.33 25.91
N VAL A 334 21.72 3.40 24.70
CA VAL A 334 20.28 3.60 24.50
C VAL A 334 19.47 2.42 25.01
N GLU A 335 19.85 1.19 24.65
CA GLU A 335 19.17 -0.03 25.11
C GLU A 335 19.19 -0.14 26.63
N LYS A 336 20.32 0.19 27.26
CA LYS A 336 20.45 0.21 28.72
C LYS A 336 19.47 1.19 29.37
N MET A 337 19.38 2.42 28.87
CA MET A 337 18.55 3.46 29.47
C MET A 337 17.05 3.33 29.16
N LEU A 338 16.67 2.79 27.99
CA LEU A 338 15.26 2.65 27.60
C LEU A 338 14.43 1.84 28.61
N ALA A 339 15.04 0.92 29.34
CA ALA A 339 14.39 0.12 30.38
C ALA A 339 14.10 0.91 31.68
N HIS A 340 14.60 2.15 31.81
CA HIS A 340 14.55 2.95 33.03
C HIS A 340 14.00 4.37 32.76
N PRO A 341 12.72 4.50 32.36
CA PRO A 341 12.09 5.80 32.16
C PRO A 341 11.95 6.57 33.46
N ASN A 342 12.27 7.85 33.44
CA ASN A 342 11.93 8.79 34.51
C ASN A 342 10.50 9.28 34.31
N GLU A 343 9.79 9.48 35.43
CA GLU A 343 8.51 10.19 35.45
C GLU A 343 8.71 11.65 35.88
N PRO A 344 7.92 12.61 35.38
CA PRO A 344 6.88 12.50 34.34
C PRO A 344 7.40 12.79 32.91
N VAL A 345 6.59 12.45 31.90
CA VAL A 345 6.73 13.00 30.53
C VAL A 345 6.54 14.52 30.59
N MET A 346 7.51 15.28 30.07
CA MET A 346 7.49 16.74 30.10
C MET A 346 6.83 17.28 28.83
N LEU A 347 5.89 18.21 29.02
CA LEU A 347 5.37 19.06 27.96
C LEU A 347 6.04 20.42 28.09
N ASP A 348 6.85 20.77 27.10
CA ASP A 348 7.39 22.12 26.99
C ASP A 348 6.40 23.02 26.26
N ASP A 349 6.52 24.33 26.50
CA ASP A 349 5.68 25.36 25.88
C ASP A 349 5.87 25.31 24.35
N GLY A 350 4.86 24.83 23.60
CA GLY A 350 4.87 24.81 22.13
C GLY A 350 5.01 23.45 21.42
N ASP A 351 4.18 22.47 21.79
CA ASP A 351 4.03 21.16 21.11
C ASP A 351 5.23 20.21 21.17
N THR A 352 6.24 20.49 22.01
CA THR A 352 7.38 19.58 22.21
C THR A 352 7.10 18.65 23.38
N ILE A 353 7.32 17.36 23.17
CA ILE A 353 7.25 16.34 24.21
C ILE A 353 8.64 15.79 24.43
N SER A 354 9.04 15.67 25.69
CA SER A 354 10.28 15.01 26.05
C SER A 354 10.09 13.98 27.17
N ARG A 355 10.90 12.92 27.13
CA ARG A 355 11.00 11.93 28.20
C ARG A 355 12.46 11.63 28.48
N THR A 356 12.83 11.68 29.75
CA THR A 356 14.17 11.35 30.21
C THR A 356 14.22 9.92 30.74
N TYR A 357 15.33 9.27 30.52
CA TYR A 357 15.67 7.91 30.92
C TYR A 357 17.00 7.98 31.67
N SER A 358 17.13 7.24 32.76
CA SER A 358 18.35 7.24 33.57
C SER A 358 19.17 5.97 33.33
N ASP A 359 20.49 6.10 33.39
CA ASP A 359 21.34 4.93 33.55
C ASP A 359 21.19 4.40 35.00
N PRO A 360 20.82 3.13 35.21
CA PRO A 360 20.66 2.56 36.54
C PRO A 360 21.99 2.46 37.33
N ASP A 361 23.14 2.50 36.64
CA ASP A 361 24.46 2.34 37.23
C ASP A 361 25.20 3.68 37.43
N ASP A 362 24.71 4.78 36.84
CA ASP A 362 25.34 6.11 36.94
C ASP A 362 24.28 7.22 36.93
N GLU A 363 24.08 7.86 38.09
CA GLU A 363 23.13 8.96 38.26
C GLU A 363 23.42 10.21 37.40
N ASN A 364 24.65 10.33 36.89
CA ASN A 364 25.05 11.43 36.01
C ASN A 364 24.96 11.06 34.52
N HIS A 365 24.51 9.85 34.20
CA HIS A 365 24.32 9.36 32.85
C HIS A 365 22.83 9.21 32.54
N SER A 366 22.36 9.94 31.52
CA SER A 366 20.95 9.95 31.15
C SER A 366 20.75 10.16 29.66
N MET A 367 19.55 9.81 29.19
CA MET A 367 19.11 10.02 27.82
C MET A 367 17.76 10.74 27.83
N THR A 368 17.60 11.77 27.01
CA THR A 368 16.32 12.43 26.76
C THR A 368 15.88 12.16 25.33
N LEU A 369 14.67 11.62 25.16
CA LEU A 369 13.98 11.55 23.88
C LEU A 369 13.08 12.78 23.75
N GLU A 370 13.22 13.54 22.68
CA GLU A 370 12.39 14.71 22.36
C GLU A 370 11.70 14.51 21.01
N GLY A 371 10.47 14.99 20.86
CA GLY A 371 9.72 14.99 19.60
C GLY A 371 8.61 16.03 19.58
N SER A 372 7.98 16.27 18.43
CA SER A 372 6.87 17.22 18.32
C SER A 372 5.52 16.52 18.21
N LEU A 373 4.50 16.99 18.95
CA LEU A 373 3.10 16.58 18.77
C LEU A 373 2.62 16.74 17.32
N LYS A 374 3.15 17.73 16.59
CA LYS A 374 2.82 17.98 15.18
C LYS A 374 3.26 16.84 14.26
N ASP A 375 4.29 16.09 14.62
CA ASP A 375 4.73 14.93 13.85
C ASP A 375 3.68 13.81 13.90
N PHE A 376 2.82 13.81 14.93
CA PHE A 376 1.76 12.82 15.15
C PHE A 376 0.36 13.29 14.70
N GLN A 377 0.10 14.61 14.68
CA GLN A 377 -1.25 15.15 14.48
C GLN A 377 -1.73 15.22 13.01
N ASN A 378 -0.83 15.15 12.02
CA ASN A 378 -1.17 15.53 10.63
C ASN A 378 -1.82 14.44 9.75
N PHE A 379 -2.25 13.31 10.29
CA PHE A 379 -2.81 12.23 9.44
C PHE A 379 -4.19 12.55 8.85
N ARG A 380 -4.97 13.46 9.46
CA ARG A 380 -6.38 13.72 9.05
C ARG A 380 -6.58 14.83 8.03
N SER A 381 -5.56 15.63 7.72
CA SER A 381 -5.71 16.82 6.87
C SER A 381 -4.59 16.93 5.82
N GLY A 382 -4.51 15.95 4.92
CA GLY A 382 -3.97 16.09 3.55
C GLY A 382 -2.63 16.81 3.31
N GLY A 383 -1.76 16.96 4.31
CA GLY A 383 -0.63 17.89 4.18
C GLY A 383 0.56 17.72 5.13
N GLY A 384 0.56 16.77 6.08
CA GLY A 384 1.74 16.55 6.91
C GLY A 384 2.74 15.58 6.31
N ASP A 385 3.90 16.06 5.91
CA ASP A 385 5.12 15.27 5.73
C ASP A 385 5.64 14.83 7.11
N GLY A 386 4.89 13.96 7.80
CA GLY A 386 5.23 13.44 9.12
C GLY A 386 5.75 12.02 9.03
N SER A 387 6.67 11.64 9.91
CA SER A 387 7.19 10.28 10.02
C SER A 387 6.11 9.24 10.36
N VAL A 388 4.97 9.63 10.96
CA VAL A 388 3.81 8.73 11.15
C VAL A 388 3.31 8.22 9.80
N SER A 389 3.26 9.07 8.76
CA SER A 389 2.67 8.72 7.47
C SER A 389 3.39 7.57 6.75
N ARG A 390 4.71 7.45 6.93
CA ARG A 390 5.51 6.37 6.36
C ARG A 390 5.50 5.09 7.20
N THR A 391 4.96 5.13 8.41
CA THR A 391 5.00 3.97 9.30
C THR A 391 4.29 2.79 8.63
N LEU A 392 4.87 1.61 8.77
CA LEU A 392 4.49 0.39 8.06
C LEU A 392 4.71 0.39 6.54
N HIS A 393 5.29 1.43 5.94
CA HIS A 393 5.60 1.42 4.50
C HIS A 393 7.00 0.86 4.22
N PRO A 394 7.26 0.40 2.99
CA PRO A 394 8.59 -0.03 2.59
C PRO A 394 9.64 1.07 2.75
N THR A 395 10.80 0.68 3.27
CA THR A 395 12.05 1.41 3.11
C THR A 395 12.51 1.36 1.65
N GLN A 396 13.54 2.14 1.28
CA GLN A 396 14.11 2.04 -0.06
C GLN A 396 14.58 0.60 -0.41
N PRO A 397 15.32 -0.13 0.46
CA PRO A 397 15.63 -1.54 0.22
C PRO A 397 14.38 -2.44 0.08
N GLY A 398 13.31 -2.14 0.82
CA GLY A 398 12.03 -2.83 0.66
C GLY A 398 11.42 -2.62 -0.73
N HIS A 399 11.40 -1.38 -1.23
CA HIS A 399 10.95 -1.09 -2.59
C HIS A 399 11.81 -1.76 -3.67
N GLU A 400 13.13 -1.81 -3.48
CA GLU A 400 14.06 -2.52 -4.38
C GLU A 400 13.76 -4.03 -4.40
N ALA A 401 13.47 -4.63 -3.25
CA ALA A 401 13.12 -6.04 -3.15
C ALA A 401 11.77 -6.38 -3.81
N MET A 402 10.75 -5.53 -3.61
CA MET A 402 9.47 -5.64 -4.31
C MET A 402 9.68 -5.54 -5.83
N ALA A 403 10.39 -4.50 -6.28
CA ALA A 403 10.68 -4.29 -7.69
C ALA A 403 11.39 -5.49 -8.33
N LYS A 404 12.31 -6.15 -7.62
CA LYS A 404 12.99 -7.36 -8.09
C LYS A 404 11.99 -8.48 -8.44
N ILE A 405 11.03 -8.78 -7.57
CA ILE A 405 10.01 -9.80 -7.84
C ILE A 405 9.17 -9.41 -9.06
N ILE A 406 8.75 -8.14 -9.15
CA ILE A 406 7.97 -7.62 -10.27
C ILE A 406 8.76 -7.75 -11.59
N ILE A 407 10.02 -7.31 -11.60
CA ILE A 407 10.91 -7.39 -12.77
C ILE A 407 11.08 -8.84 -13.22
N GLU A 408 11.31 -9.78 -12.30
CA GLU A 408 11.42 -11.20 -12.67
C GLU A 408 10.13 -11.74 -13.28
N ARG A 409 8.97 -11.31 -12.77
CA ARG A 409 7.69 -11.67 -13.40
C ARG A 409 7.57 -11.07 -14.81
N LEU A 410 7.89 -9.80 -14.99
CA LEU A 410 7.85 -9.14 -16.29
C LEU A 410 8.82 -9.77 -17.28
N LYS A 411 10.03 -10.14 -16.86
CA LYS A 411 10.99 -10.90 -17.70
C LYS A 411 10.38 -12.20 -18.21
N LYS A 412 9.74 -12.98 -17.33
CA LYS A 412 9.10 -14.23 -17.72
C LYS A 412 8.02 -14.01 -18.77
N ASP A 413 7.26 -12.93 -18.65
CA ASP A 413 6.11 -12.64 -19.51
C ASP A 413 6.51 -11.96 -20.84
N PHE A 414 7.59 -11.18 -20.88
CA PHE A 414 8.00 -10.41 -22.06
C PHE A 414 9.26 -10.93 -22.78
N LYS A 415 10.24 -11.51 -22.07
CA LYS A 415 11.47 -12.04 -22.71
C LYS A 415 11.33 -13.47 -23.23
N SER A 416 10.37 -14.24 -22.75
CA SER A 416 10.15 -15.61 -23.24
C SER A 416 9.60 -15.67 -24.67
N GLY A 417 9.24 -14.52 -25.28
CA GLY A 417 8.65 -14.47 -26.62
C GLY A 417 7.27 -15.12 -26.72
N VAL A 418 6.69 -15.58 -25.60
CA VAL A 418 5.39 -16.23 -25.56
C VAL A 418 4.31 -15.20 -25.29
N THR A 419 4.10 -14.29 -26.24
CA THR A 419 2.72 -13.92 -26.54
C THR A 419 2.12 -15.10 -27.29
N GLN A 420 1.70 -16.15 -26.57
CA GLN A 420 0.66 -17.01 -27.13
C GLN A 420 -0.50 -16.06 -27.43
N GLN A 421 -0.79 -15.85 -28.71
CA GLN A 421 -2.02 -15.17 -29.10
C GLN A 421 -3.16 -15.89 -28.37
N PRO A 422 -3.99 -15.17 -27.58
CA PRO A 422 -4.98 -15.81 -26.72
C PRO A 422 -6.06 -16.55 -27.52
N TRP A 423 -6.19 -16.25 -28.82
CA TRP A 423 -7.23 -16.80 -29.71
C TRP A 423 -6.62 -17.47 -30.95
N GLY A 424 -5.82 -18.51 -30.73
CA GLY A 424 -5.51 -19.49 -31.77
C GLY A 424 -6.67 -20.50 -31.92
N SER A 425 -6.73 -21.22 -33.05
CA SER A 425 -7.72 -22.28 -33.29
C SER A 425 -7.81 -23.34 -32.18
N ASN A 426 -6.76 -23.45 -31.36
CA ASN A 426 -6.61 -24.47 -30.33
C ASN A 426 -7.11 -24.04 -28.95
N ASN A 427 -7.41 -22.75 -28.71
CA ASN A 427 -7.85 -22.22 -27.40
C ASN A 427 -9.23 -21.52 -27.47
N CYS A 428 -10.09 -21.90 -28.43
CA CYS A 428 -11.41 -21.28 -28.57
C CYS A 428 -12.40 -21.84 -27.51
N PRO A 429 -13.06 -20.99 -26.70
CA PRO A 429 -14.04 -21.45 -25.72
C PRO A 429 -15.21 -22.16 -26.42
N ALA A 430 -15.73 -23.21 -25.78
CA ALA A 430 -16.86 -23.96 -26.32
C ALA A 430 -18.08 -23.03 -26.54
N GLY A 431 -18.60 -23.00 -27.77
CA GLY A 431 -19.72 -22.11 -28.14
C GLY A 431 -19.31 -20.77 -28.76
N CYS A 432 -18.01 -20.50 -28.93
CA CYS A 432 -17.51 -19.28 -29.55
C CYS A 432 -16.90 -19.52 -30.94
N LYS A 433 -16.94 -18.52 -31.82
CA LYS A 433 -16.17 -18.47 -33.07
C LYS A 433 -14.95 -17.57 -32.90
N CYS A 434 -13.77 -18.15 -32.94
CA CYS A 434 -12.49 -17.44 -32.87
C CYS A 434 -11.90 -17.26 -34.27
N SER A 435 -11.37 -16.06 -34.56
CA SER A 435 -10.66 -15.76 -35.80
C SER A 435 -9.17 -16.03 -35.64
N SER A 436 -8.51 -16.56 -36.68
CA SER A 436 -7.05 -16.67 -36.75
C SER A 436 -6.34 -15.31 -36.79
N SER A 437 -7.09 -14.20 -36.91
CA SER A 437 -6.56 -12.84 -36.91
C SER A 437 -6.34 -12.25 -35.51
N GLY A 438 -6.54 -13.03 -34.44
CA GLY A 438 -6.42 -12.55 -33.05
C GLY A 438 -7.58 -11.67 -32.57
N ALA A 439 -8.68 -11.59 -33.33
CA ALA A 439 -9.89 -10.88 -32.90
C ALA A 439 -10.60 -11.63 -31.75
N PRO A 440 -11.28 -10.92 -30.83
CA PRO A 440 -12.03 -11.54 -29.74
C PRO A 440 -13.06 -12.56 -30.26
N PRO A 441 -13.34 -13.65 -29.52
CA PRO A 441 -14.32 -14.64 -29.92
C PRO A 441 -15.72 -14.04 -29.97
N LEU A 442 -16.48 -14.40 -31.00
CA LEU A 442 -17.92 -14.14 -31.04
C LEU A 442 -18.63 -15.34 -30.43
N CYS A 443 -19.12 -15.18 -29.20
CA CYS A 443 -19.89 -16.19 -28.47
C CYS A 443 -21.39 -15.89 -28.60
N SER A 444 -22.18 -16.91 -28.95
CA SER A 444 -23.64 -16.81 -29.14
C SER A 444 -24.43 -17.21 -27.90
#